data_AF-A0A4Q7ZNH5-F1
#
_entry.id   AF-A0A4Q7ZNH5-F1
#
_cell.length_a   1.000
_cell.length_b   1.000
_cell.length_c   1.000
_cell.angle_alpha   90.00
_cell.angle_beta   90.00
_cell.angle_gamma   90.00
#
_symmetry.space_group_name_H-M   'P 1'
#
loop_
_entity.id
_entity.type
_entity.pdbx_description
1 polymer ?
#
loop_
_entity_poly.entity_id
_entity_poly.type
_entity_poly.pdbx_seq_one_letter_code
_entity_poly.pdbx_strand_id
1 'polypeptide(L)'
;MSPAPAELDLPADWLATHPRLPEVCVQHGLAQAQRVDFVVKSRPKVSRARRLLVPGYTALDRAGEYLGHVKFVKVQDWPLCARCLRRRHIGLAVAAFLFFGGLVAMIAAGAAQASVEGGSKVLAIPFFLGFVAIVASPWPFSYAGLPKLTHTQAAPDGTAVRVTHPHPEFARHFAG
;
A
#
# COMPACT_ATOMS: atom_id res chain seq x y z
N MET A 1 -31.39 5.25 10.21
CA MET A 1 -30.23 4.66 9.49
C MET A 1 -29.45 3.83 10.49
N SER A 2 -29.32 2.51 10.30
CA SER A 2 -28.48 1.69 11.18
C SER A 2 -27.01 2.12 11.03
N PRO A 3 -26.25 2.24 12.14
CA PRO A 3 -24.83 2.55 12.07
C PRO A 3 -24.10 1.45 11.32
N ALA A 4 -23.09 1.82 10.52
CA ALA A 4 -22.21 0.83 9.92
C ALA A 4 -21.47 0.04 11.02
N PRO A 5 -21.20 -1.25 10.79
CA PRO A 5 -20.32 -1.99 11.68
C PRO A 5 -18.92 -1.34 11.66
N ALA A 6 -18.25 -1.32 12.81
CA ALA A 6 -16.87 -0.83 12.90
C ALA A 6 -15.90 -1.68 12.05
N GLU A 7 -16.25 -2.96 11.86
CA GLU A 7 -15.43 -3.94 11.18
C GLU A 7 -16.33 -4.93 10.43
N LEU A 8 -15.93 -5.29 9.21
CA LEU A 8 -16.60 -6.30 8.38
C LEU A 8 -15.56 -7.30 7.90
N ASP A 9 -15.70 -8.56 8.31
CA ASP A 9 -14.84 -9.66 7.88
C ASP A 9 -15.52 -10.40 6.72
N LEU A 10 -14.84 -10.44 5.57
CA LEU A 10 -15.28 -11.12 4.35
C LEU A 10 -14.47 -12.40 4.14
N PRO A 11 -15.09 -13.58 3.91
CA PRO A 11 -14.34 -14.82 3.69
C PRO A 11 -13.40 -14.72 2.47
N ALA A 12 -12.16 -15.20 2.64
CA ALA A 12 -11.11 -15.08 1.63
C ALA A 12 -11.38 -15.96 0.40
N ASP A 13 -11.93 -17.14 0.62
CA ASP A 13 -12.38 -18.07 -0.42
C ASP A 13 -13.52 -17.50 -1.27
N TRP A 14 -14.47 -16.85 -0.61
CA TRP A 14 -15.55 -16.11 -1.29
C TRP A 14 -14.99 -14.97 -2.16
N LEU A 15 -14.07 -14.15 -1.64
CA LEU A 15 -13.42 -13.08 -2.42
C LEU A 15 -12.54 -13.58 -3.57
N ALA A 16 -12.01 -14.80 -3.46
CA ALA A 16 -11.22 -15.44 -4.50
C ALA A 16 -12.06 -16.00 -5.66
N THR A 17 -13.39 -16.08 -5.54
CA THR A 17 -14.25 -16.72 -6.58
C THR A 17 -15.01 -15.71 -7.46
N HIS A 18 -14.61 -14.44 -7.47
CA HIS A 18 -15.31 -13.32 -8.16
C HIS A 18 -16.76 -13.15 -7.70
N PRO A 19 -16.98 -12.87 -6.42
CA PRO A 19 -18.33 -12.63 -5.94
C PRO A 19 -18.89 -11.33 -6.51
N ARG A 20 -20.20 -11.25 -6.70
CA ARG A 20 -20.89 -9.99 -7.05
C ARG A 20 -20.79 -9.02 -5.88
N LEU A 21 -19.67 -8.30 -5.80
CA LEU A 21 -19.46 -7.23 -4.83
C LEU A 21 -20.41 -6.06 -5.16
N PRO A 22 -20.91 -5.35 -4.13
CA PRO A 22 -21.78 -4.20 -4.30
C PRO A 22 -21.22 -3.19 -5.30
N GLU A 23 -22.08 -2.51 -6.04
CA GLU A 23 -21.70 -1.45 -6.99
C GLU A 23 -21.40 -0.11 -6.30
N VAL A 24 -21.05 -0.16 -5.01
CA VAL A 24 -20.70 1.01 -4.19
C VAL A 24 -19.32 0.83 -3.59
N CYS A 25 -18.57 1.92 -3.52
CA CYS A 25 -17.22 1.91 -2.97
C CYS A 25 -17.24 1.72 -1.46
N VAL A 26 -16.39 0.82 -0.98
CA VAL A 26 -16.28 0.45 0.43
C VAL A 26 -16.02 1.63 1.36
N GLN A 27 -15.15 2.56 0.97
CA GLN A 27 -14.77 3.67 1.86
C GLN A 27 -15.75 4.85 1.77
N HIS A 28 -16.34 5.10 0.61
CA HIS A 28 -17.04 6.36 0.34
C HIS A 28 -18.54 6.21 0.06
N GLY A 29 -19.06 4.99 -0.15
CA GLY A 29 -20.46 4.76 -0.56
C GLY A 29 -20.78 5.16 -2.00
N LEU A 30 -19.92 5.94 -2.66
CA LEU A 30 -20.13 6.39 -4.03
C LEU A 30 -20.17 5.23 -5.01
N ALA A 31 -20.90 5.42 -6.12
CA ALA A 31 -21.00 4.46 -7.21
C ALA A 31 -19.61 3.97 -7.70
N GLN A 32 -19.55 2.69 -8.02
CA GLN A 32 -18.38 2.03 -8.59
C GLN A 32 -18.03 2.67 -9.94
N ALA A 33 -16.80 3.19 -10.03
CA ALA A 33 -16.22 3.66 -11.27
C ALA A 33 -15.35 2.58 -11.94
N GLN A 34 -14.67 1.76 -11.14
CA GLN A 34 -13.80 0.69 -11.63
C GLN A 34 -13.76 -0.49 -10.66
N ARG A 35 -13.60 -1.69 -11.19
CA ARG A 35 -13.27 -2.91 -10.42
C ARG A 35 -11.80 -3.23 -10.54
N VAL A 36 -11.17 -3.60 -9.44
CA VAL A 36 -9.74 -3.90 -9.41
C VAL A 36 -9.46 -5.16 -8.62
N ASP A 37 -8.49 -5.92 -9.11
CA ASP A 37 -7.94 -7.06 -8.41
C ASP A 37 -6.71 -6.62 -7.63
N PHE A 38 -6.53 -7.20 -6.45
CA PHE A 38 -5.33 -6.98 -5.65
C PHE A 38 -5.10 -8.06 -4.61
N VAL A 39 -3.93 -7.99 -3.99
CA VAL A 39 -3.55 -8.88 -2.91
C VAL A 39 -3.50 -8.09 -1.61
N VAL A 40 -4.16 -8.63 -0.59
CA VAL A 40 -4.11 -8.13 0.76
C VAL A 40 -3.16 -9.00 1.57
N LYS A 41 -2.24 -8.38 2.30
CA LYS A 41 -1.32 -9.07 3.20
C LYS A 41 -1.84 -9.05 4.64
N SER A 42 -1.61 -10.13 5.36
CA SER A 42 -1.83 -10.16 6.81
C SER A 42 -0.73 -9.36 7.52
N ARG A 43 -1.01 -8.91 8.75
CA ARG A 43 -0.01 -8.30 9.64
C ARG A 43 0.21 -9.23 10.82
N PRO A 44 1.07 -10.24 10.69
CA PRO A 44 1.35 -11.15 11.79
C PRO A 44 1.98 -10.38 12.96
N LYS A 45 1.56 -10.72 14.18
CA LYS A 45 2.21 -10.22 15.40
C LYS A 45 3.52 -11.00 15.58
N VAL A 46 4.65 -10.37 15.28
CA VAL A 46 5.98 -10.92 15.61
C VAL A 46 6.15 -11.02 17.12
N SER A 47 6.76 -12.12 17.59
CA SER A 47 6.86 -12.43 19.02
C SER A 47 7.75 -11.42 19.75
N ARG A 48 7.20 -10.74 20.76
CA ARG A 48 8.00 -9.86 21.64
C ARG A 48 8.95 -10.66 22.54
N ALA A 49 8.54 -11.86 22.97
CA ALA A 49 9.35 -12.70 23.83
C ALA A 49 10.63 -13.16 23.12
N ARG A 50 10.51 -13.54 21.84
CA ARG A 50 11.66 -13.97 21.02
C ARG A 50 12.69 -12.86 20.82
N ARG A 51 12.23 -11.61 20.72
CA ARG A 51 13.09 -10.42 20.64
C ARG A 51 13.93 -10.19 21.90
N LEU A 52 13.42 -10.58 23.08
CA LEU A 52 14.12 -10.40 24.35
C LEU A 52 15.01 -11.59 24.72
N LEU A 53 14.65 -12.79 24.25
CA LEU A 53 15.31 -14.04 24.64
C LEU A 53 16.44 -14.48 23.70
N VAL A 54 16.55 -13.91 22.50
CA VAL A 54 17.60 -14.25 21.52
C VAL A 54 18.67 -13.14 21.49
N PRO A 55 19.87 -13.38 22.06
CA PRO A 55 20.99 -12.45 21.93
C PRO A 55 21.33 -12.26 20.44
N GLY A 56 21.48 -11.01 20.00
CA GLY A 56 21.82 -10.71 18.61
C GLY A 56 20.66 -10.75 17.62
N TYR A 57 19.40 -10.76 18.08
CA TYR A 57 18.22 -10.70 17.18
C TYR A 57 18.28 -9.48 16.25
N THR A 58 18.49 -9.74 14.96
CA THR A 58 18.72 -8.69 13.96
C THR A 58 17.43 -8.25 13.27
N ALA A 59 17.50 -7.16 12.50
CA ALA A 59 16.41 -6.76 11.61
C ALA A 59 16.10 -7.83 10.55
N LEU A 60 17.10 -8.64 10.16
CA LEU A 60 16.96 -9.70 9.18
C LEU A 60 16.18 -10.89 9.76
N ASP A 61 16.43 -11.25 11.02
CA ASP A 61 15.67 -12.27 11.74
C ASP A 61 14.21 -11.86 11.91
N ARG A 62 13.96 -10.59 12.24
CA ARG A 62 12.61 -10.04 12.27
C ARG A 62 11.92 -10.13 10.92
N ALA A 63 12.63 -9.79 9.84
CA ALA A 63 12.08 -9.85 8.50
C ALA A 63 11.75 -11.29 8.11
N GLY A 64 12.62 -12.25 8.41
CA GLY A 64 12.39 -13.69 8.19
C GLY A 64 11.17 -14.21 8.96
N GLU A 65 11.07 -13.90 10.26
CA GLU A 65 9.91 -14.29 11.08
C GLU A 65 8.62 -13.65 10.55
N TYR A 66 8.66 -12.36 10.20
CA TYR A 66 7.52 -11.69 9.60
C TYR A 66 7.10 -12.37 8.29
N LEU A 67 8.03 -12.58 7.36
CA LEU A 67 7.76 -13.18 6.06
C LEU A 67 7.22 -14.61 6.17
N GLY A 68 7.71 -15.41 7.12
CA GLY A 68 7.23 -16.78 7.35
C GLY A 68 5.77 -16.85 7.84
N HIS A 69 5.25 -15.76 8.41
CA HIS A 69 3.89 -15.71 8.95
C HIS A 69 2.93 -14.82 8.16
N VAL A 70 3.41 -14.09 7.13
CA VAL A 70 2.53 -13.30 6.27
C VAL A 70 1.70 -14.24 5.41
N LYS A 71 0.39 -14.00 5.42
CA LYS A 71 -0.57 -14.62 4.52
C LYS A 71 -0.99 -13.60 3.47
N PHE A 72 -1.16 -14.07 2.25
CA PHE A 72 -1.60 -13.27 1.12
C PHE A 72 -2.96 -13.76 0.68
N VAL A 73 -3.93 -12.86 0.62
CA VAL A 73 -5.29 -13.15 0.16
C VAL A 73 -5.53 -12.38 -1.13
N LYS A 74 -5.91 -13.08 -2.20
CA LYS A 74 -6.31 -12.45 -3.45
C LYS A 74 -7.75 -11.96 -3.31
N VAL A 75 -7.98 -10.72 -3.72
CA VAL A 75 -9.29 -10.08 -3.78
C VAL A 75 -9.56 -9.74 -5.23
N GLN A 76 -10.71 -10.19 -5.74
CA GLN A 76 -11.10 -9.96 -7.12
C GLN A 76 -12.28 -8.99 -7.20
N ASP A 77 -12.35 -8.24 -8.30
CA ASP A 77 -13.48 -7.36 -8.66
C ASP A 77 -13.87 -6.28 -7.63
N TRP A 78 -12.89 -5.75 -6.89
CA TRP A 78 -13.16 -4.83 -5.79
C TRP A 78 -13.62 -3.45 -6.27
N PRO A 79 -14.74 -2.91 -5.72
CA PRO A 79 -15.33 -1.67 -6.22
C PRO A 79 -14.55 -0.43 -5.72
N LEU A 80 -14.04 0.36 -6.67
CA LEU A 80 -13.48 1.68 -6.42
C LEU A 80 -14.34 2.78 -7.02
N CYS A 81 -14.57 3.85 -6.26
CA CYS A 81 -15.17 5.08 -6.79
C CYS A 81 -14.11 5.98 -7.43
N ALA A 82 -14.57 6.97 -8.21
CA ALA A 82 -13.71 7.96 -8.85
C ALA A 82 -12.79 8.71 -7.87
N ARG A 83 -13.21 8.90 -6.61
CA ARG A 83 -12.40 9.53 -5.57
C ARG A 83 -11.22 8.67 -5.15
N CYS A 84 -11.42 7.36 -4.95
CA CYS A 84 -10.33 6.41 -4.68
C CYS A 84 -9.35 6.33 -5.84
N LEU A 85 -9.87 6.26 -7.08
CA LEU A 85 -9.05 6.23 -8.28
C LEU A 85 -8.22 7.49 -8.41
N ARG A 86 -8.81 8.68 -8.25
CA ARG A 86 -8.08 9.95 -8.29
C ARG A 86 -6.95 9.98 -7.26
N ARG A 87 -7.23 9.58 -6.02
CA ARG A 87 -6.19 9.52 -4.96
C ARG A 87 -5.07 8.55 -5.32
N ARG A 88 -5.41 7.39 -5.89
CA ARG A 88 -4.43 6.42 -6.39
C ARG A 88 -3.57 7.01 -7.49
N HIS A 89 -4.17 7.58 -8.53
CA HIS A 89 -3.45 8.16 -9.66
C HIS A 89 -2.54 9.30 -9.23
N ILE A 90 -3.02 10.22 -8.39
CA ILE A 90 -2.20 11.31 -7.85
C ILE A 90 -1.01 10.75 -7.07
N GLY A 91 -1.24 9.80 -6.16
CA GLY A 91 -0.15 9.24 -5.36
C GLY A 91 0.88 8.46 -6.21
N LEU A 92 0.43 7.71 -7.21
CA LEU A 92 1.33 7.03 -8.16
C LEU A 92 2.09 8.02 -9.05
N ALA A 93 1.44 9.08 -9.52
CA ALA A 93 2.09 10.12 -10.32
C ALA A 93 3.16 10.87 -9.51
N VAL A 94 2.86 11.24 -8.26
CA VAL A 94 3.84 11.88 -7.37
C VAL A 94 5.01 10.92 -7.08
N ALA A 95 4.75 9.64 -6.83
CA ALA A 95 5.79 8.65 -6.62
C ALA A 95 6.70 8.50 -7.86
N ALA A 96 6.11 8.40 -9.05
CA ALA A 96 6.83 8.31 -10.30
C ALA A 96 7.68 9.57 -10.56
N PHE A 97 7.11 10.75 -10.32
CA PHE A 97 7.82 12.02 -10.48
C PHE A 97 9.02 12.12 -9.54
N LEU A 98 8.86 11.78 -8.26
CA LEU A 98 9.97 11.77 -7.30
C LEU A 98 11.07 10.78 -7.69
N PHE A 99 10.68 9.58 -8.13
CA PHE A 99 11.63 8.54 -8.51
C PHE A 99 12.38 8.89 -9.80
N PHE A 100 11.65 9.10 -10.91
CA PHE A 100 12.26 9.38 -12.21
C PHE A 100 12.91 10.77 -12.25
N GLY A 101 12.27 11.78 -11.66
CA GLY A 101 12.84 13.12 -11.55
C GLY A 101 14.10 13.12 -10.71
N GLY A 102 14.11 12.41 -9.57
CA GLY A 102 15.30 12.26 -8.74
C GLY A 102 16.44 11.50 -9.45
N LEU A 103 16.11 10.45 -10.19
CA LEU A 103 17.07 9.68 -10.99
C LEU A 103 17.70 10.53 -12.09
N VAL A 104 16.89 11.26 -12.85
CA VAL A 104 17.39 12.16 -13.90
C VAL A 104 18.28 13.25 -13.29
N ALA A 105 17.88 13.84 -12.17
CA ALA A 105 18.69 14.85 -11.48
C ALA A 105 20.05 14.29 -11.03
N MET A 106 20.09 13.08 -10.46
CA MET A 106 21.34 12.42 -10.07
C MET A 106 22.25 12.14 -11.26
N ILE A 107 21.71 11.54 -12.34
CA ILE A 107 22.49 11.19 -13.52
C ILE A 107 23.02 12.46 -14.20
N ALA A 108 22.18 13.46 -14.39
CA ALA A 108 22.57 14.72 -15.03
C ALA A 108 23.64 15.46 -14.21
N ALA A 109 23.47 15.54 -12.87
CA ALA A 109 24.45 16.15 -12.00
C ALA A 109 25.79 15.39 -12.00
N GLY A 110 25.75 14.06 -11.97
CA GLY A 110 26.94 13.22 -12.03
C GLY A 110 27.69 13.34 -13.37
N ALA A 111 26.95 13.34 -14.49
CA ALA A 111 27.53 13.52 -15.81
C ALA A 111 28.16 14.92 -15.96
N ALA A 112 27.44 15.97 -15.54
CA ALA A 112 27.97 17.33 -15.54
C ALA A 112 29.23 17.46 -14.67
N GLN A 113 29.25 16.81 -13.50
CA GLN A 113 30.41 16.82 -12.61
C GLN A 113 31.63 16.16 -13.26
N ALA A 114 31.43 15.08 -14.02
CA ALA A 114 32.51 14.40 -14.73
C ALA A 114 33.06 15.21 -15.92
N SER A 115 32.28 16.15 -16.47
CA SER A 115 32.68 17.01 -17.59
C SER A 115 33.41 18.29 -17.16
N VAL A 116 33.47 18.62 -15.87
CA VAL A 116 34.10 19.83 -15.36
C VAL A 116 35.47 19.50 -14.77
N GLU A 117 36.55 20.01 -15.39
CA GLU A 117 37.90 19.89 -14.84
C GLU A 117 37.98 20.53 -13.44
N GLY A 118 38.51 19.78 -12.46
CA GLY A 118 38.59 20.20 -11.06
C GLY A 118 37.34 19.96 -10.21
N GLY A 119 36.21 19.61 -10.83
CA GLY A 119 34.94 19.30 -10.16
C GLY A 119 34.24 20.51 -9.53
N SER A 120 32.91 20.57 -9.63
CA SER A 120 32.10 21.66 -9.04
C SER A 120 31.31 21.18 -7.83
N LYS A 121 31.62 21.71 -6.64
CA LYS A 121 30.83 21.42 -5.42
C LYS A 121 29.35 21.83 -5.55
N VAL A 122 29.03 22.76 -6.45
CA VAL A 122 27.65 23.21 -6.70
C VAL A 122 26.80 22.07 -7.29
N LEU A 123 27.39 21.17 -8.07
CA LEU A 123 26.69 20.02 -8.67
C LEU A 123 26.36 18.91 -7.66
N ALA A 124 26.94 18.96 -6.45
CA ALA A 124 26.57 18.04 -5.37
C ALA A 124 25.13 18.27 -4.89
N ILE A 125 24.64 19.51 -4.93
CA ILE A 125 23.28 19.87 -4.45
C ILE A 125 22.19 19.13 -5.25
N PRO A 126 22.10 19.26 -6.60
CA PRO A 126 21.09 18.54 -7.37
C PRO A 126 21.24 17.03 -7.28
N PHE A 127 22.47 16.52 -7.13
CA PHE A 127 22.71 15.10 -6.90
C PHE A 127 22.08 14.61 -5.58
N PHE A 128 22.34 15.29 -4.46
CA PHE A 128 21.78 14.95 -3.16
C PHE A 128 20.26 15.14 -3.12
N LEU A 129 19.72 16.20 -3.73
CA LEU A 129 18.27 16.40 -3.85
C LEU A 129 17.62 15.28 -4.65
N GLY A 130 18.25 14.86 -5.75
CA GLY A 130 17.78 13.72 -6.54
C GLY A 130 17.76 12.43 -5.73
N PHE A 131 18.81 12.17 -4.96
CA PHE A 131 18.87 11.03 -4.05
C PHE A 131 17.75 11.06 -3.00
N VAL A 132 17.55 12.20 -2.33
CA VAL A 132 16.47 12.36 -1.34
C VAL A 132 15.09 12.15 -1.98
N ALA A 133 14.88 12.66 -3.20
CA ALA A 133 13.63 12.44 -3.93
C ALA A 133 13.37 10.95 -4.22
N ILE A 134 14.38 10.20 -4.65
CA ILE A 134 14.29 8.75 -4.86
C ILE A 134 13.94 8.04 -3.55
N VAL A 135 14.65 8.34 -2.45
CA VAL A 135 14.42 7.74 -1.14
C VAL A 135 13.02 8.07 -0.60
N ALA A 136 12.49 9.25 -0.90
CA ALA A 136 11.15 9.68 -0.49
C ALA A 136 10.02 9.08 -1.37
N SER A 137 10.32 8.67 -2.60
CA SER A 137 9.34 8.17 -3.57
C SER A 137 8.44 7.01 -3.10
N PRO A 138 8.88 6.07 -2.25
CA PRO A 138 8.01 4.98 -1.78
C PRO A 138 6.89 5.46 -0.85
N TRP A 139 7.01 6.66 -0.26
CA TRP A 139 5.99 7.21 0.64
C TRP A 139 4.65 7.43 -0.07
N PRO A 140 4.53 8.30 -1.10
CA PRO A 140 3.28 8.49 -1.82
C PRO A 140 2.78 7.21 -2.48
N PHE A 141 3.68 6.34 -2.96
CA PHE A 141 3.32 5.01 -3.48
C PHE A 141 2.60 4.16 -2.43
N SER A 142 3.12 4.14 -1.20
CA SER A 142 2.52 3.39 -0.09
C SER A 142 1.14 3.92 0.30
N TYR A 143 0.87 5.22 0.15
CA TYR A 143 -0.45 5.81 0.38
C TYR A 143 -1.45 5.58 -0.76
N ALA A 144 -0.95 5.36 -1.98
CA ALA A 144 -1.74 4.97 -3.14
C ALA A 144 -2.03 3.46 -3.22
N GLY A 145 -1.42 2.66 -2.34
CA GLY A 145 -1.62 1.22 -2.29
C GLY A 145 -3.07 0.84 -1.99
N LEU A 146 -3.60 -0.12 -2.75
CA LEU A 146 -5.00 -0.53 -2.67
C LEU A 146 -5.45 -0.90 -1.25
N PRO A 147 -4.73 -1.75 -0.48
CA PRO A 147 -5.16 -2.09 0.87
C PRO A 147 -5.34 -0.89 1.81
N LYS A 148 -4.55 0.18 1.58
CA LYS A 148 -4.60 1.41 2.38
C LYS A 148 -5.74 2.33 1.95
N LEU A 149 -6.10 2.31 0.66
CA LEU A 149 -7.25 3.03 0.12
C LEU A 149 -8.58 2.36 0.45
N THR A 150 -8.59 1.03 0.56
CA THR A 150 -9.79 0.24 0.83
C THR A 150 -9.95 -0.10 2.30
N HIS A 151 -8.98 0.28 3.15
CA HIS A 151 -8.91 -0.08 4.57
C HIS A 151 -9.07 -1.58 4.81
N THR A 152 -8.52 -2.38 3.89
CA THR A 152 -8.57 -3.84 3.93
C THR A 152 -7.28 -4.42 4.51
N GLN A 153 -7.41 -5.44 5.33
CA GLN A 153 -6.30 -6.21 5.86
C GLN A 153 -6.69 -7.69 5.90
N ALA A 154 -5.77 -8.60 5.55
CA ALA A 154 -6.06 -10.02 5.70
C ALA A 154 -5.97 -10.40 7.19
N ALA A 155 -6.86 -11.29 7.63
CA ALA A 155 -6.79 -11.88 8.95
C ALA A 155 -5.44 -12.62 9.13
N PRO A 156 -4.93 -12.76 10.37
CA PRO A 156 -3.62 -13.37 10.62
C PRO A 156 -3.48 -14.81 10.07
N ASP A 157 -4.58 -15.56 10.08
CA ASP A 157 -4.70 -16.92 9.55
C ASP A 157 -4.91 -16.95 8.02
N GLY A 158 -5.27 -15.83 7.40
CA GLY A 158 -5.54 -15.69 5.97
C GLY A 158 -6.92 -16.17 5.55
N THR A 159 -7.83 -16.47 6.48
CA THR A 159 -9.17 -17.01 6.17
C THR A 159 -10.17 -15.93 5.78
N ALA A 160 -9.91 -14.68 6.14
CA ALA A 160 -10.79 -13.55 5.87
C ALA A 160 -10.02 -12.28 5.46
N VAL A 161 -10.71 -11.38 4.77
CA VAL A 161 -10.31 -9.99 4.56
C VAL A 161 -11.17 -9.09 5.43
N ARG A 162 -10.50 -8.42 6.34
CA ARG A 162 -11.06 -7.43 7.27
C ARG A 162 -11.13 -6.07 6.62
N VAL A 163 -12.32 -5.49 6.60
CA VAL A 163 -12.57 -4.11 6.20
C VAL A 163 -12.83 -3.30 7.45
N THR A 164 -12.01 -2.29 7.70
CA THR A 164 -12.21 -1.38 8.84
C THR A 164 -13.04 -0.16 8.41
N HIS A 165 -14.08 0.16 9.17
CA HIS A 165 -15.02 1.26 8.92
C HIS A 165 -15.59 1.28 7.49
N PRO A 166 -16.24 0.20 7.03
CA PRO A 166 -16.95 0.21 5.75
C PRO A 166 -18.07 1.26 5.76
N HIS A 167 -18.32 1.86 4.60
CA HIS A 167 -19.49 2.73 4.42
C HIS A 167 -20.78 1.93 4.66
N PRO A 168 -21.80 2.49 5.32
CA PRO A 168 -23.05 1.78 5.62
C PRO A 168 -23.71 1.14 4.40
N GLU A 169 -23.69 1.80 3.25
CA GLU A 169 -24.29 1.26 2.02
C GLU A 169 -23.59 0.02 1.48
N PHE A 170 -22.27 -0.04 1.65
CA PHE A 170 -21.51 -1.25 1.32
C PHE A 170 -21.83 -2.36 2.32
N ALA A 171 -21.83 -2.04 3.62
CA ALA A 171 -22.08 -3.03 4.68
C ALA A 171 -23.50 -3.63 4.63
N ARG A 172 -24.51 -2.87 4.18
CA ARG A 172 -25.90 -3.34 4.06
C ARG A 172 -26.06 -4.55 3.15
N HIS A 173 -25.22 -4.69 2.13
CA HIS A 173 -25.26 -5.86 1.24
C HIS A 173 -24.87 -7.17 1.94
N PHE A 174 -24.24 -7.09 3.10
CA PHE A 174 -23.77 -8.24 3.89
C PHE A 174 -24.55 -8.42 5.19
N ALA A 175 -25.56 -7.59 5.46
CA ALA A 175 -26.35 -7.59 6.69
C ALA A 175 -27.66 -8.40 6.56
N GLY A 176 -27.75 -9.30 5.57
CA GLY A 176 -28.92 -10.14 5.28
C GLY A 176 -28.78 -11.56 5.79
#